data_AF-A0A0U2YVP5-F1
#
_entry.id   AF-A0A0U2YVP5-F1
#
_cell.length_a   1.000
_cell.length_b   1.000
_cell.length_c   1.000
_cell.angle_alpha   90.00
_cell.angle_beta   90.00
_cell.angle_gamma   90.00
#
_symmetry.space_group_name_H-M   'P 1'
#
loop_
_entity.id
_entity.type
_entity.pdbx_description
1 polymer ?
#
loop_
_entity_poly.entity_id
_entity_poly.type
_entity_poly.pdbx_seq_one_letter_code
_entity_poly.pdbx_strand_id
1 'polypeptide(L)'
;MIHHYLGSIEPWFQLTAALLLAWSLIFYPMLSIWTNEHYRKWPMHRYLFWFAGVIAAGASLVGPLANAAHTSFSFHMTGHLLLGMLAPLLLLHGKPLTLVMRGLPTQSARRLSRLLNSQFIAVASHPASTALLNFGGLFILYRTDLFVLMHQSTGVYALVHIHILLAGYMFTWSILYTDLTAHRHSFRLRAAVLVVALASHKVLAKLLYAMLPAGITTSDGQMGALIMYYGGDVIDLALIILFCYSWYKATAPGRITRAV
;
A
#
# COMPACT_ATOMS: atom_id res chain seq x y z
N MET A 1 -12.00 31.97 -1.93
CA MET A 1 -11.17 32.43 -3.07
C MET A 1 -9.77 31.82 -2.95
N ILE A 2 -9.64 30.48 -3.12
CA ILE A 2 -8.37 29.72 -3.05
C ILE A 2 -8.19 28.90 -4.35
N HIS A 3 -8.70 29.40 -5.48
CA HIS A 3 -8.56 28.70 -6.77
C HIS A 3 -7.17 28.88 -7.42
N HIS A 4 -6.22 29.55 -6.76
CA HIS A 4 -4.97 30.01 -7.40
C HIS A 4 -3.64 29.52 -6.80
N TYR A 5 -3.63 28.57 -5.85
CA TYR A 5 -2.39 28.06 -5.24
C TYR A 5 -2.21 26.53 -5.33
N LEU A 6 -2.77 25.91 -6.37
CA LEU A 6 -2.48 24.51 -6.69
C LEU A 6 -1.45 24.51 -7.82
N GLY A 7 -0.18 24.37 -7.47
CA GLY A 7 0.88 24.19 -8.47
C GLY A 7 0.54 22.97 -9.32
N SER A 8 0.67 23.10 -10.65
CA SER A 8 0.62 21.94 -11.54
C SER A 8 1.68 20.94 -11.10
N ILE A 9 1.36 19.65 -11.08
CA ILE A 9 2.38 18.62 -10.85
C ILE A 9 3.51 18.86 -11.84
N GLU A 10 4.71 19.04 -11.32
CA GLU A 10 5.86 19.27 -12.16
C GLU A 10 6.03 18.11 -13.16
N PRO A 11 6.22 18.39 -14.46
CA PRO A 11 6.31 17.36 -15.49
C PRO A 11 7.40 16.31 -15.20
N TRP A 12 8.50 16.73 -14.56
CA TRP A 12 9.58 15.82 -14.17
C TRP A 12 9.13 14.78 -13.14
N PHE A 13 8.22 15.13 -12.22
CA PHE A 13 7.70 14.18 -11.24
C PHE A 13 6.84 13.12 -11.93
N GLN A 14 5.94 13.54 -12.81
CA GLN A 14 5.11 12.61 -13.58
C GLN A 14 5.95 11.68 -14.45
N LEU A 15 6.99 12.24 -15.11
CA LEU A 15 7.90 11.47 -15.93
C LEU A 15 8.70 10.46 -15.10
N THR A 16 9.29 10.87 -13.98
CA THR A 16 10.05 9.96 -13.11
C THR A 16 9.17 8.86 -12.52
N ALA A 17 7.97 9.19 -12.06
CA ALA A 17 7.00 8.19 -11.60
C ALA A 17 6.61 7.23 -12.74
N ALA A 18 6.30 7.74 -13.93
CA ALA A 18 5.95 6.91 -15.09
C ALA A 18 7.10 5.97 -15.50
N LEU A 19 8.34 6.46 -15.50
CA LEU A 19 9.53 5.67 -15.80
C LEU A 19 9.75 4.57 -14.76
N LEU A 20 9.59 4.86 -13.47
CA LEU A 20 9.71 3.86 -12.40
C LEU A 20 8.62 2.78 -12.50
N LEU A 21 7.39 3.17 -12.81
CA LEU A 21 6.28 2.24 -13.01
C LEU A 21 6.51 1.38 -14.25
N ALA A 22 6.88 1.97 -15.39
CA ALA A 22 7.21 1.24 -16.61
C ALA A 22 8.39 0.28 -16.39
N TRP A 23 9.43 0.73 -15.71
CA TRP A 23 10.56 -0.12 -15.33
C TRP A 23 10.11 -1.30 -14.45
N SER A 24 9.26 -1.05 -13.46
CA SER A 24 8.67 -2.08 -12.60
C SER A 24 7.83 -3.11 -13.40
N LEU A 25 7.07 -2.65 -14.41
CA LEU A 25 6.27 -3.51 -15.28
C LEU A 25 7.10 -4.39 -16.21
N ILE A 26 8.30 -3.96 -16.58
CA ILE A 26 9.22 -4.70 -17.44
C ILE A 26 10.13 -5.62 -16.61
N PHE A 27 10.72 -5.08 -15.54
CA PHE A 27 11.71 -5.77 -14.72
C PHE A 27 11.11 -6.99 -14.00
N TYR A 28 9.90 -6.86 -13.46
CA TYR A 28 9.25 -7.96 -12.73
C TYR A 28 9.03 -9.21 -13.59
N PRO A 29 8.40 -9.14 -14.79
CA PRO A 29 8.26 -10.32 -15.63
C PRO A 29 9.60 -10.82 -16.18
N MET A 30 10.54 -9.94 -16.53
CA MET A 30 11.88 -10.36 -16.95
C MET A 30 12.58 -11.19 -15.87
N LEU A 31 12.60 -10.70 -14.63
CA LEU A 31 13.17 -11.43 -13.49
C LEU A 31 12.44 -12.75 -13.25
N SER A 32 11.12 -12.76 -13.40
CA SER A 32 10.35 -13.98 -13.27
C SER A 32 10.64 -15.01 -14.35
N ILE A 33 10.83 -14.61 -15.60
CA ILE A 33 11.16 -15.52 -16.70
C ILE A 33 12.56 -16.08 -16.50
N TRP A 34 13.53 -15.22 -16.15
CA TRP A 34 14.90 -15.63 -15.87
C TRP A 34 14.98 -16.65 -14.72
N THR A 35 14.27 -16.40 -13.62
CA THR A 35 14.24 -17.36 -12.49
C THR A 35 13.48 -18.66 -12.80
N ASN A 36 12.63 -18.70 -13.83
CA ASN A 36 11.90 -19.92 -14.20
C ASN A 36 12.78 -20.98 -14.87
N GLU A 37 13.97 -20.62 -15.35
CA GLU A 37 14.93 -21.57 -15.92
C GLU A 37 15.56 -22.44 -14.83
N HIS A 38 15.77 -21.88 -13.64
CA HIS A 38 16.43 -22.56 -12.52
C HIS A 38 15.47 -23.02 -11.42
N TYR A 39 14.24 -22.53 -11.41
CA TYR A 39 13.25 -22.84 -10.38
C TYR A 39 11.87 -23.13 -10.97
N ARG A 40 10.94 -23.62 -10.14
CA ARG A 40 9.54 -23.85 -10.54
C ARG A 40 8.94 -22.59 -11.20
N LYS A 41 8.24 -22.80 -12.32
CA LYS A 41 7.52 -21.76 -13.07
C LYS A 41 6.69 -20.87 -12.15
N TRP A 42 6.85 -19.55 -12.31
CA TRP A 42 6.09 -18.55 -11.58
C TRP A 42 4.63 -18.55 -12.03
N PRO A 43 3.68 -18.59 -11.09
CA PRO A 43 2.27 -18.75 -11.45
C PRO A 43 1.68 -17.47 -12.06
N MET A 44 0.85 -17.63 -13.09
CA MET A 44 0.33 -16.52 -13.91
C MET A 44 -0.44 -15.46 -13.11
N HIS A 45 -1.19 -15.88 -12.08
CA HIS A 45 -1.96 -14.95 -11.23
C HIS A 45 -1.08 -13.88 -10.55
N ARG A 46 0.19 -14.19 -10.25
CA ARG A 46 1.10 -13.21 -9.61
C ARG A 46 1.53 -12.09 -10.55
N TYR A 47 1.53 -12.32 -11.86
CA TYR A 47 1.73 -11.26 -12.83
C TYR A 47 0.51 -10.35 -12.86
N LEU A 48 -0.69 -10.93 -12.91
CA LEU A 48 -1.94 -10.15 -12.89
C LEU A 48 -2.03 -9.24 -11.65
N PHE A 49 -1.73 -9.76 -10.46
CA PHE A 49 -1.70 -8.96 -9.24
C PHE A 49 -0.63 -7.86 -9.27
N TRP A 50 0.57 -8.15 -9.80
CA TRP A 50 1.62 -7.14 -9.95
C TRP A 50 1.21 -6.02 -10.91
N PHE A 51 0.79 -6.38 -12.13
CA PHE A 51 0.34 -5.42 -13.14
C PHE A 51 -0.81 -4.56 -12.62
N ALA A 52 -1.83 -5.18 -12.02
CA ALA A 52 -2.97 -4.46 -11.44
C ALA A 52 -2.53 -3.51 -10.31
N GLY A 53 -1.60 -3.94 -9.44
CA GLY A 53 -1.08 -3.10 -8.36
C GLY A 53 -0.28 -1.91 -8.87
N VAL A 54 0.58 -2.10 -9.88
CA VAL A 54 1.35 -1.02 -10.50
C VAL A 54 0.44 -0.05 -11.26
N ILE A 55 -0.59 -0.55 -11.95
CA ILE A 55 -1.58 0.31 -12.61
C ILE A 55 -2.37 1.12 -11.58
N ALA A 56 -2.79 0.52 -10.46
CA ALA A 56 -3.48 1.25 -9.39
C ALA A 56 -2.61 2.35 -8.76
N ALA A 57 -1.33 2.06 -8.51
CA ALA A 57 -0.37 3.07 -8.05
C ALA A 57 -0.16 4.17 -9.10
N GLY A 58 -0.01 3.77 -10.37
CA GLY A 58 0.18 4.69 -11.49
C GLY A 58 -0.99 5.62 -11.74
N ALA A 59 -2.23 5.11 -11.67
CA ALA A 59 -3.43 5.92 -11.78
C ALA A 59 -3.49 7.04 -10.73
N SER A 60 -2.92 6.80 -9.55
CA SER A 60 -2.90 7.78 -8.46
C SER A 60 -1.78 8.82 -8.60
N LEU A 61 -0.67 8.45 -9.25
CA LEU A 61 0.55 9.28 -9.33
C LEU A 61 0.70 10.04 -10.65
N VAL A 62 0.17 9.49 -11.74
CA VAL A 62 0.37 9.98 -13.10
C VAL A 62 -0.96 9.96 -13.86
N GLY A 63 -1.19 11.01 -14.66
CA GLY A 63 -2.30 11.07 -15.61
C GLY A 63 -3.51 11.87 -15.11
N PRO A 64 -4.70 11.65 -15.70
CA PRO A 64 -5.85 12.52 -15.51
C PRO A 64 -6.39 12.48 -14.08
N LEU A 65 -6.34 11.33 -13.42
CA LEU A 65 -6.77 11.18 -12.03
C LEU A 65 -5.85 11.93 -11.06
N ALA A 66 -4.54 11.88 -11.28
CA ALA A 66 -3.57 12.65 -10.49
C ALA A 66 -3.81 14.16 -10.67
N ASN A 67 -4.01 14.64 -11.90
CA ASN A 67 -4.32 16.05 -12.14
C ASN A 67 -5.67 16.47 -11.51
N ALA A 68 -6.69 15.61 -11.58
CA ALA A 68 -7.99 15.85 -10.94
C ALA A 68 -7.92 15.82 -9.40
N ALA A 69 -6.99 15.05 -8.82
CA ALA A 69 -6.78 14.98 -7.39
C ALA A 69 -6.27 16.29 -6.77
N HIS A 70 -5.63 17.16 -7.55
CA HIS A 70 -5.25 18.49 -7.08
C HIS A 70 -6.45 19.43 -6.98
N THR A 71 -7.44 19.28 -7.86
CA THR A 71 -8.57 20.22 -7.97
C THR A 71 -9.82 19.76 -7.20
N SER A 72 -9.96 18.46 -6.95
CA SER A 72 -11.08 17.90 -6.21
C SER A 72 -10.62 16.87 -5.18
N PHE A 73 -11.15 17.05 -3.98
CA PHE A 73 -10.89 16.20 -2.84
C PHE A 73 -11.46 14.79 -3.03
N SER A 74 -12.56 14.64 -3.75
CA SER A 74 -13.11 13.32 -4.10
C SER A 74 -12.14 12.49 -4.93
N PHE A 75 -11.49 13.11 -5.91
CA PHE A 75 -10.46 12.43 -6.72
C PHE A 75 -9.18 12.18 -5.91
N HIS A 76 -8.81 13.11 -5.02
CA HIS A 76 -7.73 12.89 -4.05
C HIS A 76 -7.96 11.65 -3.20
N MET A 77 -9.17 11.49 -2.63
CA MET A 77 -9.54 10.32 -1.84
C MET A 77 -9.53 9.03 -2.64
N THR A 78 -9.95 9.10 -3.90
CA THR A 78 -9.87 7.95 -4.82
C THR A 78 -8.41 7.53 -5.04
N GLY A 79 -7.52 8.49 -5.35
CA GLY A 79 -6.09 8.23 -5.50
C GLY A 79 -5.46 7.71 -4.21
N HIS A 80 -5.87 8.23 -3.05
CA HIS A 80 -5.42 7.75 -1.75
C HIS A 80 -5.78 6.27 -1.52
N LEU A 81 -7.01 5.85 -1.81
CA LEU A 81 -7.43 4.45 -1.66
C LEU A 81 -6.68 3.53 -2.63
N LEU A 82 -6.52 3.97 -3.88
CA LEU A 82 -5.80 3.22 -4.90
C LEU A 82 -4.32 3.02 -4.52
N LEU A 83 -3.64 4.09 -4.07
CA LEU A 83 -2.21 4.04 -3.74
C LEU A 83 -1.93 3.48 -2.34
N GLY A 84 -2.76 3.80 -1.36
CA GLY A 84 -2.54 3.50 0.06
C GLY A 84 -3.11 2.16 0.52
N MET A 85 -4.06 1.58 -0.22
CA MET A 85 -4.72 0.34 0.16
C MET A 85 -4.72 -0.69 -0.96
N LEU A 86 -5.26 -0.36 -2.13
CA LEU A 86 -5.44 -1.33 -3.21
C LEU A 86 -4.10 -1.77 -3.82
N ALA A 87 -3.25 -0.82 -4.23
CA ALA A 87 -1.95 -1.13 -4.81
C ALA A 87 -1.08 -1.95 -3.85
N PRO A 88 -0.91 -1.58 -2.56
CA PRO A 88 -0.23 -2.40 -1.57
C PRO A 88 -0.72 -3.85 -1.49
N LEU A 89 -2.04 -4.04 -1.45
CA LEU A 89 -2.66 -5.35 -1.38
C LEU A 89 -2.30 -6.20 -2.60
N LEU A 90 -2.44 -5.63 -3.80
CA LEU A 90 -2.16 -6.31 -5.07
C LEU A 90 -0.66 -6.58 -5.25
N LEU A 91 0.20 -5.59 -5.00
CA LEU A 91 1.65 -5.72 -5.09
C LEU A 91 2.17 -6.82 -4.15
N LEU A 92 1.66 -6.89 -2.93
CA LEU A 92 2.04 -7.95 -1.98
C LEU A 92 1.67 -9.35 -2.49
N HIS A 93 0.54 -9.51 -3.17
CA HIS A 93 0.13 -10.80 -3.77
C HIS A 93 0.99 -11.20 -4.97
N GLY A 94 1.67 -10.24 -5.61
CA GLY A 94 2.75 -10.52 -6.55
C GLY A 94 3.91 -11.31 -5.93
N LYS A 95 4.13 -11.20 -4.61
CA LYS A 95 5.30 -11.75 -3.89
C LYS A 95 6.65 -11.23 -4.42
N PRO A 96 6.84 -9.90 -4.50
CA PRO A 96 8.06 -9.32 -5.05
C PRO A 96 9.32 -9.72 -4.26
N LEU A 97 9.26 -9.83 -2.92
CA LEU A 97 10.42 -10.21 -2.12
C LEU A 97 10.84 -11.65 -2.39
N THR A 98 9.86 -12.55 -2.53
CA THR A 98 10.12 -13.93 -2.97
C THR A 98 10.79 -13.96 -4.33
N LEU A 99 10.34 -13.13 -5.28
CA LEU A 99 10.92 -13.10 -6.63
C LEU A 99 12.35 -12.55 -6.62
N VAL A 100 12.59 -11.47 -5.88
CA VAL A 100 13.93 -10.89 -5.70
C VAL A 100 14.88 -11.90 -5.05
N MET A 101 14.45 -12.60 -4.00
CA MET A 101 15.27 -13.62 -3.34
C MET A 101 15.59 -14.82 -4.24
N ARG A 102 14.71 -15.18 -5.17
CA ARG A 102 15.00 -16.18 -6.22
C ARG A 102 16.00 -15.66 -7.25
N GLY A 103 15.94 -14.37 -7.52
CA GLY A 103 16.78 -13.64 -8.47
C GLY A 103 18.23 -13.45 -8.03
N LEU A 104 18.46 -13.36 -6.71
CA LEU A 104 19.74 -12.95 -6.15
C LEU A 104 20.74 -14.11 -6.03
N PRO A 105 22.04 -13.86 -6.28
CA PRO A 105 23.11 -14.77 -5.90
C PRO A 105 23.08 -15.08 -4.40
N THR A 106 23.54 -16.27 -4.01
CA THR A 106 23.45 -16.78 -2.63
C THR A 106 24.03 -15.83 -1.59
N GLN A 107 25.14 -15.15 -1.88
CA GLN A 107 25.77 -14.20 -0.96
C GLN A 107 24.90 -12.95 -0.74
N SER A 108 24.30 -12.40 -1.81
CA SER A 108 23.38 -11.26 -1.75
C SER A 108 22.06 -11.64 -1.10
N ALA A 109 21.53 -12.83 -1.40
CA ALA A 109 20.34 -13.38 -0.74
C ALA A 109 20.55 -13.54 0.78
N ARG A 110 21.73 -14.01 1.22
CA ARG A 110 22.10 -14.05 2.65
C ARG A 110 22.19 -12.66 3.27
N ARG A 111 22.71 -11.65 2.56
CA ARG A 111 22.73 -10.25 3.05
C ARG A 111 21.32 -9.70 3.22
N LEU A 112 20.45 -9.90 2.22
CA LEU A 112 19.06 -9.47 2.28
C LEU A 112 18.29 -10.19 3.40
N SER A 113 18.49 -11.50 3.56
CA SER A 113 17.89 -12.26 4.65
C SER A 113 18.34 -11.77 6.03
N ARG A 114 19.63 -11.42 6.20
CA ARG A 114 20.13 -10.80 7.44
C ARG A 114 19.50 -9.42 7.69
N LEU A 115 19.33 -8.60 6.65
CA LEU A 115 18.65 -7.31 6.76
C LEU A 115 17.19 -7.49 7.20
N LEU A 116 16.46 -8.43 6.58
CA LEU A 116 15.07 -8.74 6.94
C LEU A 116 14.93 -9.30 8.37
N ASN A 117 16.00 -9.93 8.89
CA ASN A 117 16.06 -10.43 10.26
C ASN A 117 16.69 -9.42 11.26
N SER A 118 16.89 -8.16 10.84
CA SER A 118 17.42 -7.14 11.74
C SER A 118 16.35 -6.64 12.72
N GLN A 119 16.79 -6.14 13.88
CA GLN A 119 15.92 -5.55 14.90
C GLN A 119 15.16 -4.34 14.37
N PHE A 120 15.78 -3.54 13.49
CA PHE A 120 15.09 -2.42 12.84
C PHE A 120 13.89 -2.89 12.03
N ILE A 121 14.07 -3.93 11.20
CA ILE A 121 12.94 -4.53 10.45
C ILE A 121 11.95 -5.19 11.40
N ALA A 122 12.39 -5.80 12.52
CA ALA A 122 11.48 -6.36 13.51
C ALA A 122 10.51 -5.30 14.08
N VAL A 123 11.03 -4.13 14.46
CA VAL A 123 10.21 -3.02 14.98
C VAL A 123 9.37 -2.39 13.87
N ALA A 124 9.96 -2.18 12.69
CA ALA A 124 9.28 -1.53 11.57
C ALA A 124 8.18 -2.42 10.96
N SER A 125 8.33 -3.74 10.98
CA SER A 125 7.33 -4.72 10.50
C SER A 125 6.36 -5.20 11.59
N HIS A 126 6.52 -4.73 12.83
CA HIS A 126 5.60 -5.06 13.91
C HIS A 126 4.20 -4.51 13.59
N PRO A 127 3.12 -5.32 13.69
CA PRO A 127 1.77 -4.92 13.28
C PRO A 127 1.29 -3.61 13.90
N ALA A 128 1.60 -3.37 15.18
CA ALA A 128 1.24 -2.11 15.83
C ALA A 128 1.99 -0.90 15.24
N SER A 129 3.28 -1.05 14.91
CA SER A 129 4.09 0.00 14.31
C SER A 129 3.62 0.32 12.89
N THR A 130 3.34 -0.69 12.08
CA THR A 130 2.85 -0.51 10.72
C THR A 130 1.45 0.11 10.71
N ALA A 131 0.58 -0.27 11.65
CA ALA A 131 -0.71 0.38 11.83
C ALA A 131 -0.52 1.86 12.20
N LEU A 132 0.32 2.18 13.18
CA LEU A 132 0.61 3.57 13.59
C LEU A 132 1.17 4.41 12.43
N LEU A 133 2.09 3.87 11.63
CA LEU A 133 2.61 4.56 10.45
C LEU A 133 1.53 4.81 9.39
N ASN A 134 0.58 3.86 9.26
CA ASN A 134 -0.50 3.93 8.29
C ASN A 134 -1.58 4.94 8.72
N PHE A 135 -2.30 4.70 9.82
CA PHE A 135 -3.39 5.58 10.23
C PHE A 135 -2.88 6.86 10.92
N GLY A 136 -1.76 6.80 11.64
CA GLY A 136 -1.17 7.98 12.28
C GLY A 136 -0.63 8.98 11.26
N GLY A 137 -0.01 8.49 10.18
CA GLY A 137 0.38 9.33 9.05
C GLY A 137 -0.82 10.01 8.39
N LEU A 138 -1.93 9.27 8.26
CA LEU A 138 -3.17 9.81 7.70
C LEU A 138 -3.83 10.85 8.61
N PHE A 139 -3.80 10.63 9.92
CA PHE A 139 -4.30 11.58 10.90
C PHE A 139 -3.49 12.88 10.86
N ILE A 140 -2.16 12.79 10.79
CA ILE A 140 -1.28 13.97 10.65
C ILE A 140 -1.60 14.70 9.34
N LEU A 141 -1.71 13.98 8.23
CA LEU A 141 -1.96 14.57 6.92
C LEU A 141 -3.22 15.46 6.91
N TYR A 142 -4.32 14.97 7.47
CA TYR A 142 -5.60 15.68 7.42
C TYR A 142 -5.90 16.59 8.60
N ARG A 143 -5.18 16.44 9.73
CA ARG A 143 -5.36 17.31 10.90
C ARG A 143 -4.36 18.45 10.99
N THR A 144 -3.32 18.42 10.17
CA THR A 144 -2.31 19.49 10.09
C THR A 144 -2.35 20.18 8.73
N ASP A 145 -1.58 21.26 8.59
CA ASP A 145 -1.43 21.98 7.31
C ASP A 145 -0.64 21.18 6.26
N LEU A 146 -0.25 19.93 6.55
CA LEU A 146 0.47 19.06 5.63
C LEU A 146 -0.32 18.81 4.33
N PHE A 147 -1.66 18.75 4.41
CA PHE A 147 -2.52 18.67 3.23
C PHE A 147 -2.38 19.92 2.33
N VAL A 148 -2.24 21.10 2.90
CA VAL A 148 -2.01 22.32 2.11
C VAL A 148 -0.59 22.32 1.56
N LEU A 149 0.39 21.95 2.40
CA LEU A 149 1.81 21.95 2.04
C LEU A 149 2.13 20.96 0.91
N MET A 150 1.48 19.79 0.88
CA MET A 150 1.68 18.81 -0.20
C MET A 150 1.21 19.34 -1.56
N HIS A 151 0.26 20.27 -1.59
CA HIS A 151 -0.20 20.89 -2.85
C HIS A 151 0.65 22.08 -3.27
N GLN A 152 1.47 22.62 -2.36
CA GLN A 152 2.39 23.74 -2.63
C GLN A 152 3.79 23.26 -3.04
N SER A 153 4.20 22.06 -2.61
CA SER A 153 5.54 21.53 -2.87
C SER A 153 5.51 20.12 -3.43
N THR A 154 6.05 19.95 -4.64
CA THR A 154 6.22 18.64 -5.29
C THR A 154 7.07 17.67 -4.45
N GLY A 155 8.04 18.20 -3.68
CA GLY A 155 8.85 17.37 -2.78
C GLY A 155 8.03 16.77 -1.64
N VAL A 156 7.18 17.58 -1.01
CA VAL A 156 6.26 17.12 0.03
C VAL A 156 5.20 16.18 -0.56
N TYR A 157 4.67 16.50 -1.75
CA TYR A 157 3.77 15.62 -2.50
C TYR A 157 4.39 14.23 -2.67
N ALA A 158 5.61 14.15 -3.19
CA ALA A 158 6.32 12.90 -3.40
C ALA A 158 6.51 12.12 -2.09
N LEU A 159 6.96 12.79 -1.03
CA LEU A 159 7.17 12.16 0.28
C LEU A 159 5.89 11.59 0.88
N VAL A 160 4.78 12.33 0.81
CA VAL A 160 3.48 11.88 1.33
C VAL A 160 3.00 10.65 0.55
N HIS A 161 3.08 10.65 -0.78
CA HIS A 161 2.64 9.53 -1.59
C HIS A 161 3.51 8.29 -1.42
N ILE A 162 4.84 8.46 -1.31
CA ILE A 162 5.78 7.37 -1.00
C ILE A 162 5.47 6.80 0.39
N HIS A 163 5.23 7.66 1.39
CA HIS A 163 4.86 7.23 2.73
C HIS A 163 3.55 6.44 2.72
N ILE A 164 2.51 6.94 2.05
CA ILE A 164 1.20 6.27 1.97
C ILE A 164 1.34 4.87 1.34
N LEU A 165 2.06 4.76 0.22
CA LEU A 165 2.31 3.49 -0.45
C LEU A 165 3.10 2.52 0.44
N LEU A 166 4.19 3.00 1.05
CA LEU A 166 5.07 2.17 1.88
C LEU A 166 4.38 1.74 3.18
N ALA A 167 3.71 2.65 3.86
CA ALA A 167 2.95 2.35 5.08
C ALA A 167 1.82 1.35 4.79
N GLY A 168 1.10 1.52 3.67
CA GLY A 168 0.09 0.57 3.21
C GLY A 168 0.68 -0.82 2.91
N TYR A 169 1.83 -0.86 2.23
CA TYR A 169 2.52 -2.12 1.90
C TYR A 169 3.00 -2.84 3.16
N MET A 170 3.66 -2.11 4.06
CA MET A 170 4.15 -2.65 5.32
C MET A 170 3.02 -3.13 6.23
N PHE A 171 1.92 -2.37 6.32
CA PHE A 171 0.73 -2.78 7.07
C PHE A 171 0.16 -4.09 6.52
N THR A 172 -0.13 -4.14 5.22
CA THR A 172 -0.66 -5.35 4.56
C THR A 172 0.29 -6.54 4.73
N TRP A 173 1.59 -6.34 4.57
CA TRP A 173 2.62 -7.37 4.75
C TRP A 173 2.64 -7.90 6.18
N SER A 174 2.59 -7.02 7.19
CA SER A 174 2.61 -7.38 8.61
C SER A 174 1.36 -8.14 9.08
N ILE A 175 0.24 -7.97 8.38
CA ILE A 175 -1.03 -8.65 8.68
C ILE A 175 -1.12 -10.00 7.95
N LEU A 176 -0.90 -10.02 6.63
CA LEU A 176 -1.17 -11.20 5.80
C LEU A 176 -0.04 -12.24 5.76
N TYR A 177 1.23 -11.83 5.91
CA TYR A 177 2.40 -12.71 5.73
C TYR A 177 2.40 -13.50 4.40
N THR A 178 1.89 -12.89 3.33
CA THR A 178 1.80 -13.51 2.00
C THR A 178 3.18 -13.71 1.37
N ASP A 179 4.13 -12.81 1.67
CA ASP A 179 5.51 -12.84 1.17
C ASP A 179 6.51 -13.23 2.29
N LEU A 180 7.80 -13.30 1.96
CA LEU A 180 8.86 -13.66 2.90
C LEU A 180 8.83 -12.76 4.14
N THR A 181 8.68 -13.36 5.31
CA THR A 181 8.57 -12.64 6.59
C THR A 181 9.40 -13.37 7.64
N ALA A 182 10.38 -12.67 8.24
CA ALA A 182 11.27 -13.22 9.27
C ALA A 182 10.61 -13.22 10.65
N HIS A 183 9.94 -12.13 11.02
CA HIS A 183 9.31 -11.94 12.32
C HIS A 183 7.81 -12.23 12.24
N ARG A 184 7.38 -13.33 12.84
CA ARG A 184 5.97 -13.74 12.84
C ARG A 184 5.33 -13.45 14.19
N HIS A 185 4.15 -12.85 14.15
CA HIS A 185 3.35 -12.55 15.33
C HIS A 185 2.09 -13.42 15.40
N SER A 186 1.56 -13.55 16.62
CA SER A 186 0.36 -14.34 16.88
C SER A 186 -0.83 -13.84 16.04
N PHE A 187 -1.71 -14.78 15.65
CA PHE A 187 -2.92 -14.44 14.91
C PHE A 187 -3.80 -13.45 15.69
N ARG A 188 -3.93 -13.63 17.01
CA ARG A 188 -4.71 -12.74 17.89
C ARG A 188 -4.22 -11.30 17.86
N LEU A 189 -2.90 -11.08 17.95
CA LEU A 189 -2.34 -9.73 17.88
C LEU A 189 -2.64 -9.08 16.53
N ARG A 190 -2.41 -9.80 15.42
CA ARG A 190 -2.68 -9.28 14.08
C ARG A 190 -4.16 -8.98 13.86
N ALA A 191 -5.05 -9.85 14.34
CA ALA A 191 -6.49 -9.64 14.27
C ALA A 191 -6.91 -8.39 15.06
N ALA A 192 -6.41 -8.22 16.29
CA ALA A 192 -6.71 -7.04 17.10
C ALA A 192 -6.21 -5.75 16.43
N VAL A 193 -4.97 -5.75 15.93
CA VAL A 193 -4.40 -4.61 15.20
C VAL A 193 -5.18 -4.31 13.92
N LEU A 194 -5.58 -5.33 13.16
CA LEU A 194 -6.41 -5.17 11.98
C LEU A 194 -7.72 -4.48 12.34
N VAL A 195 -8.46 -4.97 13.34
CA VAL A 195 -9.71 -4.36 13.79
C VAL A 195 -9.53 -2.91 14.21
N VAL A 196 -8.48 -2.61 15.00
CA VAL A 196 -8.19 -1.23 15.44
C VAL A 196 -7.84 -0.33 14.25
N ALA A 197 -7.04 -0.80 13.30
CA ALA A 197 -6.67 -0.03 12.11
C ALA A 197 -7.89 0.26 11.22
N LEU A 198 -8.74 -0.74 10.97
CA LEU A 198 -9.97 -0.57 10.21
C LEU A 198 -10.91 0.41 10.90
N ALA A 199 -11.14 0.25 12.22
CA ALA A 199 -11.96 1.17 13.00
C ALA A 199 -11.41 2.60 12.94
N SER A 200 -10.09 2.77 13.06
CA SER A 200 -9.44 4.08 12.99
C SER A 200 -9.62 4.73 11.62
N HIS A 201 -9.51 3.97 10.54
CA HIS A 201 -9.76 4.45 9.18
C HIS A 201 -11.22 4.91 8.99
N LYS A 202 -12.20 4.14 9.52
CA LYS A 202 -13.63 4.54 9.48
C LYS A 202 -13.93 5.76 10.33
N VAL A 203 -13.34 5.85 11.52
CA VAL A 203 -13.46 7.02 12.39
C VAL A 203 -12.90 8.24 11.68
N LEU A 204 -11.74 8.14 11.03
CA LEU A 204 -11.17 9.24 10.26
C LEU A 204 -12.10 9.66 9.11
N ALA A 205 -12.70 8.72 8.37
CA ALA A 205 -13.67 9.06 7.32
C ALA A 205 -14.90 9.81 7.86
N LYS A 206 -15.44 9.37 9.00
CA LYS A 206 -16.55 10.09 9.66
C LYS A 206 -16.14 11.46 10.17
N LEU A 207 -14.92 11.59 10.71
CA LEU A 207 -14.38 12.87 11.15
C LEU A 207 -14.20 13.82 9.98
N LEU A 208 -13.72 13.36 8.83
CA LEU A 208 -13.61 14.18 7.62
C LEU A 208 -14.98 14.60 7.07
N TYR A 209 -15.98 13.73 7.19
CA TYR A 209 -17.35 14.07 6.82
C TYR A 209 -17.94 15.17 7.72
N ALA A 210 -17.64 15.13 9.02
CA ALA A 210 -18.14 16.10 10.00
C ALA A 210 -17.33 17.40 10.05
N MET A 211 -16.01 17.31 9.87
CA MET A 211 -15.04 18.40 10.01
C MET A 211 -14.12 18.42 8.78
N LEU A 212 -14.59 19.07 7.72
CA LEU A 212 -13.83 19.17 6.48
C LEU A 212 -12.59 20.08 6.67
N PRO A 213 -11.46 19.75 6.03
CA PRO A 213 -10.32 20.65 5.92
C PRO A 213 -10.70 22.01 5.29
N ALA A 214 -10.06 23.08 5.74
CA ALA A 214 -10.33 24.42 5.27
C ALA A 214 -10.07 24.56 3.75
N GLY A 215 -10.97 25.22 3.03
CA GLY A 215 -10.82 25.50 1.59
C GLY A 215 -11.47 24.50 0.65
N ILE A 216 -12.08 23.43 1.16
CA ILE A 216 -12.80 22.42 0.37
C ILE A 216 -14.30 22.73 0.39
N THR A 217 -14.98 22.60 -0.75
CA THR A 217 -16.45 22.75 -0.79
C THR A 217 -17.12 21.62 0.00
N THR A 218 -18.22 21.92 0.69
CA THR A 218 -18.91 20.93 1.53
C THR A 218 -19.34 19.69 0.76
N SER A 219 -19.88 19.87 -0.46
CA SER A 219 -20.29 18.79 -1.35
C SER A 219 -19.14 17.86 -1.73
N ASP A 220 -18.00 18.41 -2.19
CA ASP A 220 -16.85 17.62 -2.62
C ASP A 220 -16.13 16.95 -1.43
N GLY A 221 -16.03 17.63 -0.29
CA GLY A 221 -15.42 17.04 0.91
C GLY A 221 -16.25 15.90 1.50
N GLN A 222 -17.58 16.05 1.53
CA GLN A 222 -18.49 14.97 1.94
C GLN A 222 -18.42 13.78 0.98
N MET A 223 -18.40 14.04 -0.33
CA MET A 223 -18.24 12.98 -1.33
C MET A 223 -16.90 12.24 -1.16
N GLY A 224 -15.79 12.96 -0.99
CA GLY A 224 -14.50 12.34 -0.72
C GLY A 224 -14.48 11.52 0.57
N ALA A 225 -15.13 11.98 1.64
CA ALA A 225 -15.27 11.22 2.88
C ALA A 225 -16.09 9.94 2.70
N LEU A 226 -17.17 9.98 1.91
CA LEU A 226 -17.97 8.80 1.55
C LEU A 226 -17.17 7.82 0.69
N ILE A 227 -16.39 8.32 -0.28
CA ILE A 227 -15.47 7.50 -1.08
C ILE A 227 -14.48 6.80 -0.16
N MET A 228 -13.84 7.53 0.76
CA MET A 228 -12.91 6.93 1.72
C MET A 228 -13.59 5.88 2.60
N TYR A 229 -14.82 6.15 3.07
CA TYR A 229 -15.57 5.22 3.90
C TYR A 229 -15.93 3.93 3.16
N TYR A 230 -16.69 4.03 2.06
CA TYR A 230 -17.23 2.88 1.33
C TYR A 230 -16.21 2.22 0.40
N GLY A 231 -15.36 3.01 -0.25
CA GLY A 231 -14.26 2.48 -1.06
C GLY A 231 -13.24 1.74 -0.19
N GLY A 232 -12.98 2.26 1.01
CA GLY A 232 -12.21 1.54 2.03
C GLY A 232 -12.86 0.21 2.42
N ASP A 233 -14.18 0.15 2.63
CA ASP A 233 -14.90 -1.09 3.04
C ASP A 233 -14.65 -2.25 2.07
N VAL A 234 -14.63 -1.98 0.77
CA VAL A 234 -14.38 -3.00 -0.26
C VAL A 234 -12.99 -3.61 -0.09
N ILE A 235 -11.97 -2.77 0.13
CA ILE A 235 -10.59 -3.22 0.28
C ILE A 235 -10.37 -3.87 1.64
N ASP A 236 -10.98 -3.33 2.68
CA ASP A 236 -10.98 -3.86 4.05
C ASP A 236 -11.59 -5.27 4.08
N LEU A 237 -12.72 -5.47 3.41
CA LEU A 237 -13.36 -6.78 3.28
C LEU A 237 -12.45 -7.78 2.57
N ALA A 238 -11.80 -7.38 1.47
CA ALA A 238 -10.83 -8.23 0.78
C ALA A 238 -9.65 -8.60 1.71
N LEU A 239 -9.14 -7.64 2.48
CA LEU A 239 -8.05 -7.86 3.44
C LEU A 239 -8.49 -8.84 4.55
N ILE A 240 -9.69 -8.68 5.12
CA ILE A 240 -10.26 -9.59 6.13
C ILE A 240 -10.41 -11.00 5.54
N ILE A 241 -11.00 -11.13 4.35
CA ILE A 241 -11.18 -12.43 3.68
C ILE A 241 -9.83 -13.13 3.50
N LEU A 242 -8.82 -12.42 3.01
CA LEU A 242 -7.48 -12.96 2.80
C LEU A 242 -6.80 -13.33 4.12
N PHE A 243 -6.96 -12.52 5.16
CA PHE A 243 -6.43 -12.79 6.49
C PHE A 243 -7.05 -14.05 7.10
N CYS A 244 -8.38 -14.16 7.10
CA CYS A 244 -9.11 -15.33 7.58
C CYS A 244 -8.79 -16.58 6.74
N TYR A 245 -8.70 -16.45 5.42
CA TYR A 245 -8.33 -17.55 4.53
C TYR A 245 -6.91 -18.06 4.79
N SER A 246 -5.96 -17.16 5.06
CA SER A 246 -4.59 -17.52 5.43
C SER A 246 -4.55 -18.33 6.73
N TRP A 247 -5.38 -17.95 7.71
CA TRP A 247 -5.49 -18.65 8.98
C TRP A 247 -6.18 -20.00 8.84
N TYR A 248 -7.28 -20.07 8.10
CA TYR A 248 -7.98 -21.32 7.79
C TYR A 248 -7.03 -22.33 7.15
N LYS A 249 -6.25 -21.92 6.14
CA LYS A 249 -5.24 -22.79 5.51
C LYS A 249 -4.14 -23.26 6.45
N ALA A 250 -3.77 -22.45 7.44
CA ALA A 250 -2.73 -22.79 8.41
C ALA A 250 -3.22 -23.72 9.52
N THR A 251 -4.52 -23.70 9.82
CA THR A 251 -5.13 -24.44 10.94
C THR A 251 -6.01 -25.61 10.50
N ALA A 252 -6.33 -25.73 9.20
CA ALA A 252 -7.13 -26.82 8.66
C ALA A 252 -6.56 -28.19 9.06
N PRO A 253 -7.33 -29.04 9.77
CA PRO A 253 -6.94 -30.40 10.08
C PRO A 253 -6.82 -31.20 8.78
N GLY A 254 -5.61 -31.63 8.41
CA GLY A 254 -5.39 -32.40 7.17
C GLY A 254 -4.04 -32.24 6.45
N ARG A 255 -3.07 -31.48 6.99
CA ARG A 255 -1.69 -31.43 6.45
C ARG A 255 -0.60 -31.87 7.44
N ILE A 256 -0.93 -32.84 8.29
CA ILE A 256 0.08 -33.69 8.94
C ILE A 256 0.41 -34.80 7.94
N THR A 257 1.26 -34.51 6.96
CA THR A 257 2.09 -35.46 6.17
C THR A 257 2.73 -34.74 4.99
N ARG A 258 3.86 -34.09 5.26
CA ARG A 258 5.06 -34.07 4.42
C ARG A 258 6.20 -33.48 5.26
N ALA A 259 6.55 -34.23 6.29
CA ALA A 259 7.88 -34.23 6.87
C ALA A 259 8.56 -35.49 6.33
N VAL A 260 9.34 -35.32 5.25
CA VAL A 260 10.64 -35.96 4.97
C VAL A 260 11.38 -34.98 4.06
#